data_AF-A0A661EAV6-F1
#
_entry.id   AF-A0A661EAV6-F1
#
_cell.length_a   1.000
_cell.length_b   1.000
_cell.length_c   1.000
_cell.angle_alpha   90.00
_cell.angle_beta   90.00
_cell.angle_gamma   90.00
#
_symmetry.space_group_name_H-M   'P 1'
#
loop_
_entity.id
_entity.type
_entity.pdbx_description
1 polymer ?
#
loop_
_entity_poly.entity_id
_entity_poly.type
_entity_poly.pdbx_seq_one_letter_code
_entity_poly.pdbx_strand_id
1 'polypeptide(L)' 'MDQIDPLSCPFCSSKNGCMVETTLPCWCVNQQIPKKLLDLVPEVLVNKSCICISCIQSYKEDSVKFESSFRSDKSNDCVQ' A
#
# COMPACT_ATOMS: atom_id res chain seq x y z
N MET A 1 20.07 4.26 -8.58
CA MET A 1 19.06 3.21 -8.36
C MET A 1 17.99 3.79 -7.46
N ASP A 2 16.72 3.76 -7.86
CA ASP A 2 15.62 4.31 -7.06
C ASP A 2 15.57 3.63 -5.69
N GLN A 3 15.77 4.41 -4.63
CA GLN A 3 15.75 3.91 -3.26
C GLN A 3 14.29 3.72 -2.84
N ILE A 4 13.82 2.48 -2.84
CA ILE A 4 12.51 2.11 -2.29
C ILE A 4 12.69 1.93 -0.79
N ASP A 5 11.93 2.67 0.00
CA ASP A 5 11.90 2.50 1.45
C ASP A 5 10.85 1.45 1.84
N PRO A 6 11.25 0.23 2.26
CA PRO A 6 10.33 -0.83 2.65
C PRO A 6 9.49 -0.48 3.89
N LEU A 7 9.87 0.53 4.66
CA LEU A 7 9.16 1.00 5.85
C LEU A 7 8.18 2.14 5.55
N SER A 8 8.07 2.59 4.30
CA SER A 8 7.18 3.69 3.90
C SER A 8 5.99 3.19 3.10
N CYS A 9 4.78 3.51 3.54
CA CYS A 9 3.52 3.08 2.92
C CYS A 9 3.43 3.52 1.46
N PRO A 10 3.03 2.64 0.52
CA PRO A 10 2.96 2.96 -0.91
C PRO A 10 1.88 4.00 -1.26
N PHE A 11 0.93 4.28 -0.36
CA PHE A 11 -0.18 5.20 -0.60
C PHE A 11 0.03 6.58 0.05
N CYS A 12 0.40 6.61 1.32
CA CYS A 12 0.52 7.85 2.09
C CYS A 12 1.96 8.27 2.38
N SER A 13 2.95 7.49 1.92
CA SER A 13 4.39 7.70 2.15
C SER A 13 4.81 7.85 3.63
N SER A 14 3.90 7.56 4.55
CA SER A 14 4.14 7.56 5.99
C SER A 14 4.68 6.20 6.43
N LYS A 15 5.30 6.14 7.62
CA LYS A 15 5.79 4.87 8.18
C LYS A 15 4.67 3.82 8.19
N ASN A 16 4.92 2.69 7.56
CA ASN A 16 3.95 1.58 7.54
C ASN A 16 3.90 0.81 8.86
N GLY A 17 4.91 0.99 9.72
CA GLY A 17 5.01 0.29 11.01
C GLY A 17 5.18 -1.22 10.84
N CYS A 18 5.57 -1.66 9.65
CA CYS A 18 5.83 -3.07 9.38
C CYS A 18 7.10 -3.48 10.13
N MET A 19 7.01 -4.57 10.89
CA MET A 19 8.11 -5.09 11.69
C MET A 19 8.94 -6.14 10.92
N VAL A 20 8.98 -6.06 9.59
CA VAL A 20 9.68 -7.03 8.73
C VAL A 20 11.18 -7.13 9.04
N GLU A 21 11.77 -6.04 9.50
CA GLU A 21 13.17 -5.98 9.93
C GLU A 21 13.41 -6.59 11.34
N THR A 22 12.37 -7.10 11.99
CA THR A 22 12.45 -7.66 13.35
C THR A 22 12.20 -9.16 13.36
N THR A 23 12.49 -9.82 14.47
CA THR A 23 12.20 -11.25 14.68
C THR A 23 10.73 -11.53 14.98
N LEU A 24 9.91 -10.50 15.21
CA LEU A 24 8.50 -10.64 15.54
C LEU A 24 7.65 -10.63 14.27
N PRO A 25 6.56 -11.41 14.21
CA PRO A 25 5.63 -11.34 13.10
C PRO A 25 5.03 -9.93 13.02
N CYS A 26 4.95 -9.39 11.80
CA CYS A 26 4.34 -8.08 11.59
C CYS A 26 2.86 -8.11 11.98
N TRP A 27 2.35 -7.01 12.52
CA TRP A 27 0.93 -6.83 12.85
C TRP A 27 0.00 -7.12 11.66
N CYS A 28 0.47 -6.93 10.42
CA CYS A 28 -0.31 -7.13 9.22
C CYS A 28 -0.67 -8.61 8.95
N VAL A 29 0.11 -9.56 9.50
CA VAL A 29 -0.15 -11.00 9.36
C VAL A 29 -1.48 -11.40 9.99
N ASN A 30 -1.89 -10.71 11.05
CA ASN A 30 -3.15 -10.95 11.77
C ASN A 30 -4.29 -10.08 11.24
N GLN A 31 -4.09 -9.31 10.17
CA GLN A 31 -5.10 -8.43 9.60
C GLN A 31 -5.60 -8.97 8.27
N GLN A 32 -6.92 -8.95 8.10
CA GLN A 32 -7.51 -9.20 6.79
C GLN A 32 -7.29 -7.98 5.89
N ILE A 33 -6.38 -8.10 4.92
CA ILE A 33 -6.10 -7.07 3.92
C ILE A 33 -6.97 -7.36 2.68
N PRO A 34 -7.84 -6.43 2.26
CA PRO A 34 -8.68 -6.62 1.08
C PRO A 34 -7.83 -6.79 -0.18
N LYS A 35 -8.12 -7.82 -0.99
CA LYS A 35 -7.38 -8.07 -2.24
C LYS A 35 -7.41 -6.87 -3.19
N LYS A 36 -8.57 -6.21 -3.31
CA LYS A 36 -8.73 -5.00 -4.13
C LYS A 36 -7.80 -3.86 -3.69
N LEU A 37 -7.50 -3.74 -2.40
CA LEU A 37 -6.54 -2.76 -1.90
C LEU A 37 -5.10 -3.11 -2.32
N LEU A 38 -4.75 -4.40 -2.36
CA LEU A 38 -3.45 -4.85 -2.87
C LEU A 38 -3.32 -4.57 -4.38
N ASP A 39 -4.39 -4.71 -5.15
CA ASP A 39 -4.42 -4.41 -6.59
C ASP A 39 -4.20 -2.92 -6.91
N LEU A 40 -4.37 -2.03 -5.92
CA LEU A 40 -4.06 -0.60 -6.04
C LEU A 40 -2.58 -0.27 -5.81
N VAL A 41 -1.79 -1.19 -5.27
CA VAL A 41 -0.37 -0.95 -5.00
C VAL A 41 0.38 -0.81 -6.33
N PRO A 42 1.19 0.25 -6.52
CA PRO A 42 2.01 0.39 -7.72
C PRO A 42 2.92 -0.82 -7.92
N GLU A 43 3.02 -1.35 -9.15
CA GLU A 43 3.81 -2.55 -9.45
C GLU A 43 5.26 -2.46 -8.95
N VAL A 44 5.85 -1.27 -9.03
CA VAL A 44 7.22 -1.02 -8.56
C VAL A 44 7.40 -1.21 -7.06
N LEU A 45 6.31 -1.15 -6.27
CA LEU A 45 6.29 -1.28 -4.80
C LEU A 45 5.70 -2.62 -4.32
N VAL A 46 5.10 -3.42 -5.21
CA VAL A 46 4.59 -4.76 -4.87
C VAL A 46 5.73 -5.63 -4.35
N ASN A 47 5.51 -6.31 -3.22
CA ASN A 47 6.50 -7.11 -2.48
C ASN A 47 7.76 -6.32 -2.03
N LYS A 48 7.74 -4.98 -2.10
CA LYS A 48 8.86 -4.15 -1.65
C LYS A 48 8.50 -3.21 -0.50
N SER A 49 7.24 -2.82 -0.38
CA SER A 49 6.74 -2.06 0.77
C SER A 49 5.39 -2.58 1.26
N CYS A 50 5.16 -2.46 2.56
CA CYS A 50 3.88 -2.82 3.19
C CYS A 50 2.94 -1.62 3.33
N ILE A 51 1.64 -1.91 3.26
CA ILE A 51 0.56 -0.93 3.48
C ILE A 51 0.41 -0.66 4.99
N CYS A 52 0.30 0.61 5.39
CA CYS A 52 0.09 0.97 6.79
C CYS A 52 -1.34 0.65 7.27
N ILE A 53 -1.51 0.48 8.59
CA ILE A 53 -2.82 0.18 9.18
C ILE A 53 -3.87 1.25 8.89
N SER A 54 -3.47 2.53 8.85
CA SER A 54 -4.36 3.65 8.56
C SER A 54 -4.94 3.55 7.15
N CYS A 55 -4.12 3.23 6.14
CA CYS A 55 -4.61 3.05 4.77
C CYS A 55 -5.54 1.84 4.65
N ILE A 56 -5.25 0.74 5.36
CA ILE A 56 -6.14 -0.42 5.41
C ILE A 56 -7.49 -0.05 6.03
N GLN A 57 -7.49 0.72 7.12
CA GLN A 57 -8.71 1.17 7.80
C GLN A 57 -9.51 2.13 6.92
N SER A 58 -8.88 3.14 6.33
CA SER A 58 -9.55 4.08 5.42
C SER A 58 -10.18 3.38 4.22
N TYR A 59 -9.52 2.34 3.66
CA TYR A 59 -10.10 1.53 2.60
C TYR A 59 -11.31 0.72 3.08
N LYS A 60 -11.25 0.17 4.30
CA LYS A 60 -12.38 -0.59 4.90
C LYS A 60 -13.57 0.31 5.23
N GLU A 61 -13.32 1.55 5.64
CA GLU A 61 -14.36 2.55 5.92
C GLU A 61 -15.06 3.01 4.65
N ASP A 62 -14.30 3.37 3.61
CA ASP A 62 -14.85 3.81 2.33
C ASP A 62 -13.90 3.45 1.18
N SER A 63 -14.07 2.23 0.66
CA SER A 63 -13.28 1.72 -0.47
C SER A 63 -13.43 2.58 -1.73
N VAL A 64 -14.60 3.17 -1.98
CA VAL A 64 -14.87 3.97 -3.19
C VAL A 64 -14.11 5.28 -3.12
N LYS A 65 -14.18 5.97 -1.97
CA LYS A 65 -13.43 7.20 -1.74
C LYS A 65 -11.92 6.96 -1.72
N PHE A 66 -11.48 5.88 -1.09
CA PHE A 66 -10.06 5.51 -1.09
C PHE A 66 -9.57 5.29 -2.52
N GLU A 67 -10.24 4.43 -3.31
CA GLU A 67 -9.89 4.16 -4.70
C GLU A 67 -9.84 5.46 -5.51
N SER A 68 -10.83 6.34 -5.39
CA SER A 68 -10.82 7.63 -6.09
C SER A 68 -9.64 8.54 -5.75
N SER A 69 -9.03 8.37 -4.57
CA SER A 69 -7.88 9.16 -4.12
C SER A 69 -6.54 8.67 -4.69
N PHE A 70 -6.48 7.40 -5.13
CA PHE A 70 -5.24 6.76 -5.60
C PHE A 70 -5.31 6.26 -7.06
N ARG A 71 -6.45 6.38 -7.73
CA ARG A 71 -6.64 5.95 -9.14
C ARG A 71 -5.98 6.87 -10.17
N SER A 72 -5.52 8.06 -9.77
CA SER A 72 -4.97 9.09 -10.66
C SER A 72 -3.52 8.86 -11.13
N ASP A 73 -2.78 7.93 -10.52
CA ASP A 73 -1.37 7.66 -10.85
C ASP A 73 -1.15 6.55 -11.90
N LYS A 74 -2.22 6.09 -12.58
CA LYS A 74 -2.12 5.32 -13.82
C LYS A 74 -2.02 6.24 -15.05
N SER A 75 -1.35 7.39 -14.93
CA SER A 75 -1.01 8.25 -16.06
C SER A 75 0.25 7.74 -16.75
N ASN A 76 0.13 6.58 -17.40
CA ASN A 76 0.89 6.19 -18.59
C ASN A 76 0.24 4.93 -19.18
N ASP A 77 -0.93 5.12 -19.78
CA ASP A 77 -1.37 4.31 -20.91
C ASP A 77 -1.83 5.29 -21.98
N CYS A 78 -0.86 5.90 -22.66
CA CYS A 78 -1.11 6.54 -23.94
C CYS A 78 -1.11 5.41 -24.98
N VAL A 79 -2.24 4.72 -25.10
CA VAL A 79 -2.54 3.94 -26.31
C VAL A 79 -3.45 4.81 -27.16
N GLN A 80 -2.81 5.49 -28.12
CA GLN A 80 -3.45 6.00 -29.33
C GLN A 80 -2.65 5.53 -30.54
#